data_AF-A0AAQ0EBF0-F1
#
_entry.id   AF-A0AAQ0EBF0-F1
#
_cell.length_a   1.000
_cell.length_b   1.000
_cell.length_c   1.000
_cell.angle_alpha   90.00
_cell.angle_beta   90.00
_cell.angle_gamma   90.00
#
_symmetry.space_group_name_H-M   'P 1'
#
loop_
_entity.id
_entity.type
_entity.pdbx_description
1 polymer ?
#
loop_
_entity_poly.entity_id
_entity_poly.type
_entity_poly.pdbx_seq_one_letter_code
_entity_poly.pdbx_strand_id
1 'polypeptide(L)'
;MMTLRSRTLLASLIAASFALAGCGDNQFEQEVKLEQSAVQLAQEAQQGGYQLLTVAELKTRMDKGEELVIIDTMPYEDSYKKEHIPGAKNFAFVKEAKAGDNWSEIVEGSGTPEQFQALLGEDKARPVVIYCGFVKCGRSHNAAAWAVNQGYQQVYRVPGGIFAWKGAGYPVTAE
;
A
#
# COMPACT_ATOMS: atom_id res chain seq x y z
N MET A 1 60.69 22.33 49.17
CA MET A 1 60.92 22.68 47.75
C MET A 1 60.74 21.41 46.94
N MET A 2 59.73 21.37 46.05
CA MET A 2 59.61 20.57 44.80
C MET A 2 60.04 19.08 44.80
N THR A 3 59.28 18.11 44.27
CA THR A 3 58.20 18.11 43.29
C THR A 3 57.50 16.75 43.34
N LEU A 4 56.17 16.76 43.24
CA LEU A 4 55.32 15.60 42.99
C LEU A 4 55.46 15.20 41.52
N ARG A 5 55.78 13.93 41.21
CA ARG A 5 55.76 13.40 39.83
C ARG A 5 54.74 12.26 39.69
N SER A 6 53.64 12.65 39.07
CA SER A 6 52.76 11.92 38.15
C SER A 6 53.07 10.44 37.87
N ARG A 7 52.06 9.60 38.14
CA ARG A 7 51.78 8.41 37.34
C ARG A 7 50.28 8.38 37.03
N THR A 8 49.94 8.97 35.90
CA THR A 8 48.67 8.77 35.21
C THR A 8 48.51 7.29 34.85
N LEU A 9 47.50 6.62 35.37
CA LEU A 9 46.98 5.37 34.81
C LEU A 9 45.49 5.56 34.57
N LEU A 10 45.15 5.55 33.28
CA LEU A 10 43.81 5.59 32.71
C LEU A 10 42.86 4.66 33.47
N ALA A 11 41.87 5.21 34.16
CA ALA A 11 40.63 4.50 34.41
C ALA A 11 39.79 4.63 33.13
N SER A 12 39.81 3.60 32.29
CA SER A 12 38.96 3.50 31.11
C SER A 12 37.49 3.52 31.56
N LEU A 13 36.84 4.67 31.40
CA LEU A 13 35.39 4.77 31.36
C LEU A 13 34.92 3.96 30.15
N ILE A 14 34.56 2.70 30.36
CA ILE A 14 33.63 2.00 29.47
C ILE A 14 32.28 2.68 29.70
N ALA A 15 32.08 3.82 29.04
CA ALA A 15 30.75 4.33 28.79
C ALA A 15 30.13 3.36 27.77
N ALA A 16 29.55 2.27 28.26
CA ALA A 16 28.56 1.53 27.52
C ALA A 16 27.35 2.45 27.39
N SER A 17 27.41 3.36 26.43
CA SER A 17 26.28 4.12 25.94
C SER A 17 25.31 3.15 25.27
N PHE A 18 24.59 2.38 26.10
CA PHE A 18 23.26 1.88 25.77
C PHE A 18 22.33 3.09 25.69
N ALA A 19 22.55 3.92 24.67
CA ALA A 19 21.68 5.03 24.37
C ALA A 19 20.46 4.47 23.66
N LEU A 20 19.35 4.47 24.39
CA LEU A 20 17.99 4.61 23.88
C LEU A 20 17.46 3.41 23.09
N ALA A 21 17.15 2.32 23.81
CA ALA A 21 15.95 1.54 23.47
C ALA A 21 14.73 2.46 23.70
N GLY A 22 14.48 3.33 22.72
CA GLY A 22 13.31 4.19 22.68
C GLY A 22 12.05 3.33 22.61
N CYS A 23 11.02 3.74 23.35
CA CYS A 23 9.70 3.15 23.36
C CYS A 23 9.15 3.03 21.93
N GLY A 24 9.21 1.83 21.38
CA GLY A 24 8.63 1.42 20.11
C GLY A 24 8.71 -0.10 20.09
N ASP A 25 7.68 -0.78 19.61
CA ASP A 25 7.54 -2.25 19.60
C ASP A 25 8.89 -2.97 19.43
N ASN A 26 9.10 -4.05 20.19
CA ASN A 26 10.32 -4.85 20.12
C ASN A 26 10.64 -5.20 18.64
N GLN A 27 11.88 -4.94 18.18
CA GLN A 27 12.31 -5.19 16.80
C GLN A 27 11.96 -6.61 16.33
N PHE A 28 12.04 -7.60 17.23
CA PHE A 28 11.66 -8.98 16.93
C PHE A 28 10.15 -9.13 16.62
N GLU A 29 9.28 -8.40 17.33
CA GLU A 29 7.84 -8.41 17.05
C GLU A 29 7.51 -7.67 15.75
N GLN A 30 8.23 -6.59 15.44
CA GLN A 30 8.07 -5.87 14.16
C GLN A 30 8.43 -6.76 12.98
N GLU A 31 9.52 -7.54 13.10
CA GLU A 31 9.95 -8.48 12.07
C GLU A 31 8.89 -9.56 11.82
N VAL A 32 8.31 -10.16 12.86
CA VAL A 32 7.23 -11.15 12.72
C VAL A 32 6.00 -10.55 12.02
N LYS A 33 5.61 -9.32 12.37
CA LYS A 33 4.48 -8.63 11.71
C LYS A 33 4.77 -8.34 10.24
N LEU A 34 6.01 -7.99 9.90
CA LEU A 34 6.45 -7.73 8.53
C LEU A 34 6.43 -9.02 7.71
N GLU A 35 7.02 -10.11 8.21
CA GLU A 35 7.02 -11.42 7.57
C GLU A 35 5.59 -11.88 7.24
N GLN A 36 4.70 -11.88 8.23
CA GLN A 36 3.30 -12.28 8.04
C GLN A 36 2.60 -11.43 6.97
N SER A 37 2.79 -10.11 6.99
CA SER A 37 2.15 -9.20 6.03
C SER A 37 2.72 -9.38 4.62
N ALA A 38 4.03 -9.62 4.50
CA ALA A 38 4.69 -9.85 3.22
C ALA A 38 4.26 -11.19 2.59
N VAL A 39 4.23 -12.26 3.38
CA VAL A 39 3.76 -13.58 2.92
C VAL A 39 2.30 -13.53 2.53
N GLN A 40 1.44 -12.91 3.34
CA GLN A 40 0.01 -12.74 3.00
C GLN A 40 -0.15 -11.97 1.69
N LEU A 41 0.52 -10.83 1.53
CA LEU A 41 0.44 -10.03 0.31
C LEU A 41 0.90 -10.82 -0.93
N ALA A 42 1.98 -11.59 -0.82
CA ALA A 42 2.49 -12.42 -1.91
C ALA A 42 1.50 -13.52 -2.29
N GLN A 43 0.90 -14.18 -1.30
CA GLN A 43 -0.15 -15.19 -1.51
C GLN A 43 -1.39 -14.59 -2.17
N GLU A 44 -1.87 -13.45 -1.68
CA GLU A 44 -3.00 -12.73 -2.27
C GLU A 44 -2.75 -12.34 -3.73
N ALA A 45 -1.53 -11.84 -4.04
CA ALA A 45 -1.15 -11.48 -5.40
C ALA A 45 -1.09 -12.71 -6.33
N GLN A 46 -0.48 -13.80 -5.86
CA GLN A 46 -0.43 -15.05 -6.62
C GLN A 46 -1.83 -15.62 -6.86
N GLN A 47 -2.68 -15.64 -5.83
CA GLN A 47 -4.01 -16.21 -5.88
C GLN A 47 -4.97 -15.36 -6.72
N GLY A 48 -4.84 -14.03 -6.66
CA GLY A 48 -5.63 -13.08 -7.45
C GLY A 48 -5.13 -12.85 -8.87
N GLY A 49 -3.97 -13.41 -9.25
CA GLY A 49 -3.43 -13.34 -10.61
C GLY A 49 -3.01 -11.93 -11.07
N TYR A 50 -2.76 -11.00 -10.14
CA TYR A 50 -2.35 -9.63 -10.44
C TYR A 50 -0.91 -9.36 -10.02
N GLN A 51 -0.34 -8.27 -10.55
CA GLN A 51 1.01 -7.83 -10.24
C GLN A 51 1.02 -6.78 -9.12
N LEU A 52 2.18 -6.55 -8.49
CA LEU A 52 2.34 -5.53 -7.46
C LEU A 52 3.14 -4.34 -8.00
N LEU A 53 2.77 -3.14 -7.57
CA LEU A 53 3.56 -1.91 -7.76
C LEU A 53 3.75 -1.20 -6.44
N THR A 54 4.95 -0.68 -6.22
CA THR A 54 5.20 0.32 -5.19
C THR A 54 4.62 1.68 -5.62
N VAL A 55 4.43 2.59 -4.66
CA VAL A 55 4.01 3.97 -4.96
C VAL A 55 5.03 4.73 -5.80
N ALA A 56 6.33 4.41 -5.67
CA ALA A 56 7.40 5.01 -6.45
C ALA A 56 7.37 4.54 -7.91
N GLU A 57 7.11 3.26 -8.16
CA GLU A 57 6.93 2.74 -9.51
C GLU A 57 5.68 3.31 -10.17
N LEU A 58 4.54 3.36 -9.45
CA LEU A 58 3.34 4.05 -9.95
C LEU A 58 3.64 5.50 -10.31
N LYS A 59 4.27 6.26 -9.41
CA LYS A 59 4.64 7.67 -9.65
C LYS A 59 5.53 7.81 -10.89
N THR A 60 6.51 6.92 -11.05
CA THR A 60 7.40 6.92 -12.22
C THR A 60 6.64 6.70 -13.52
N ARG A 61 5.65 5.78 -13.54
CA ARG A 61 4.81 5.53 -14.72
C ARG A 61 3.91 6.73 -15.04
N MET A 62 3.34 7.35 -14.01
CA MET A 62 2.54 8.58 -14.15
C MET A 62 3.38 9.74 -14.71
N ASP A 63 4.60 9.94 -14.21
CA ASP A 63 5.50 11.02 -14.66
C ASP A 63 5.98 10.84 -16.10
N LYS A 64 6.02 9.60 -16.58
CA LYS A 64 6.29 9.27 -17.98
C LYS A 64 5.08 9.52 -18.89
N GLY A 65 3.91 9.84 -18.34
CA GLY A 65 2.68 10.03 -19.10
C GLY A 65 2.08 8.73 -19.63
N GLU A 66 2.35 7.59 -18.98
CA GLU A 66 1.68 6.35 -19.36
C GLU A 66 0.16 6.46 -19.15
N GLU A 67 -0.62 5.95 -20.10
CA GLU A 67 -2.07 5.88 -19.97
C GLU A 67 -2.48 4.76 -19.01
N LEU A 68 -2.70 5.13 -17.75
CA LEU A 68 -3.10 4.22 -16.68
C LEU A 68 -4.56 4.47 -16.29
N VAL A 69 -5.29 3.40 -15.98
CA VAL A 69 -6.53 3.52 -15.20
C VAL A 69 -6.19 3.33 -13.74
N ILE A 70 -6.40 4.34 -12.91
CA ILE A 70 -6.11 4.29 -11.47
C ILE A 70 -7.44 4.24 -10.71
N ILE A 71 -7.62 3.23 -9.86
CA ILE A 71 -8.84 3.03 -9.07
C ILE A 71 -8.52 3.08 -7.57
N ASP A 72 -9.21 3.99 -6.87
CA ASP A 72 -9.33 3.99 -5.42
C ASP A 72 -10.53 3.12 -5.00
N THR A 73 -10.27 2.14 -4.14
CA THR A 73 -11.28 1.19 -3.67
C THR A 73 -11.92 1.53 -2.32
N MET A 74 -11.59 2.68 -1.74
CA MET A 74 -12.07 3.12 -0.43
C MET A 74 -13.45 3.80 -0.51
N PRO A 75 -14.18 3.92 0.61
CA PRO A 75 -15.44 4.65 0.66
C PRO A 75 -15.31 6.09 0.15
N TYR A 76 -16.26 6.52 -0.67
CA TYR A 76 -16.21 7.83 -1.33
C TYR A 76 -16.16 9.00 -0.33
N GLU A 77 -17.21 9.14 0.50
CA GLU A 77 -17.35 10.27 1.43
C GLU A 77 -16.30 10.28 2.54
N ASP A 78 -15.97 9.11 3.07
CA ASP A 78 -15.08 9.01 4.23
C ASP A 78 -13.59 9.06 3.87
N SER A 79 -13.24 8.78 2.61
CA SER A 79 -11.85 8.70 2.16
C SER A 79 -11.61 9.47 0.86
N TYR A 80 -12.05 8.94 -0.28
CA TYR A 80 -11.64 9.42 -1.61
C TYR A 80 -11.90 10.91 -1.82
N LYS A 81 -13.08 11.40 -1.43
CA LYS A 81 -13.46 12.81 -1.56
C LYS A 81 -12.50 13.76 -0.83
N LYS A 82 -11.96 13.34 0.31
CA LYS A 82 -11.04 14.14 1.12
C LYS A 82 -9.64 14.15 0.51
N GLU A 83 -9.19 12.99 0.05
CA GLU A 83 -7.89 12.82 -0.58
C GLU A 83 -7.81 11.52 -1.39
N HIS A 84 -7.20 11.61 -2.57
CA HIS A 84 -6.90 10.47 -3.45
C HIS A 84 -5.66 10.73 -4.30
N ILE A 85 -5.12 9.68 -4.93
CA ILE A 85 -4.01 9.79 -5.89
C ILE A 85 -4.52 10.59 -7.12
N PRO A 86 -3.77 11.59 -7.62
CA PRO A 86 -4.22 12.42 -8.74
C PRO A 86 -4.61 11.59 -9.96
N GLY A 87 -5.81 11.84 -10.50
CA GLY A 87 -6.35 11.14 -11.67
C GLY A 87 -6.99 9.78 -11.37
N ALA A 88 -7.01 9.34 -10.11
CA ALA A 88 -7.77 8.16 -9.72
C ALA A 88 -9.27 8.35 -9.92
N LYS A 89 -10.00 7.25 -10.14
CA LYS A 89 -11.46 7.16 -10.06
C LYS A 89 -11.83 6.35 -8.82
N ASN A 90 -13.04 6.51 -8.29
CA ASN A 90 -13.48 5.78 -7.09
C ASN A 90 -14.46 4.64 -7.41
N PHE A 91 -14.30 3.52 -6.71
CA PHE A 91 -15.34 2.48 -6.60
C PHE A 91 -15.17 1.67 -5.32
N ALA A 92 -16.12 1.73 -4.39
CA ALA A 92 -15.94 1.14 -3.06
C ALA A 92 -16.13 -0.39 -3.04
N PHE A 93 -15.15 -1.11 -2.51
CA PHE A 93 -15.18 -2.56 -2.27
C PHE A 93 -15.18 -2.85 -0.77
N VAL A 94 -15.68 -4.00 -0.33
CA VAL A 94 -15.65 -4.47 1.07
C VAL A 94 -14.23 -4.92 1.44
N LYS A 95 -13.76 -4.57 2.64
CA LYS A 95 -12.36 -4.73 3.07
C LYS A 95 -12.10 -6.13 3.59
N GLU A 96 -13.07 -6.70 4.29
CA GLU A 96 -12.99 -8.01 4.93
C GLU A 96 -13.61 -9.13 4.07
N ALA A 97 -14.13 -8.81 2.89
CA ALA A 97 -14.65 -9.81 1.98
C ALA A 97 -13.51 -10.68 1.43
N LYS A 98 -13.80 -11.97 1.26
CA LYS A 98 -12.91 -12.87 0.52
C LYS A 98 -13.05 -12.56 -0.96
N ALA A 99 -11.94 -12.43 -1.66
CA ALA A 99 -11.99 -12.33 -3.12
C ALA A 99 -12.70 -13.56 -3.69
N GLY A 100 -13.53 -13.32 -4.70
CA GLY A 100 -14.34 -14.33 -5.36
C GLY A 100 -15.30 -13.71 -6.36
N ASP A 101 -16.09 -14.56 -7.01
CA ASP A 101 -16.96 -14.14 -8.11
C ASP A 101 -18.33 -13.60 -7.63
N ASN A 102 -18.64 -13.72 -6.33
CA ASN A 102 -19.88 -13.17 -5.79
C ASN A 102 -19.78 -11.66 -5.58
N TRP A 103 -20.20 -10.91 -6.59
CA TRP A 103 -20.14 -9.45 -6.62
C TRP A 103 -20.75 -8.78 -5.37
N SER A 104 -21.91 -9.25 -4.90
CA SER A 104 -22.61 -8.63 -3.78
C SER A 104 -21.89 -8.79 -2.43
N GLU A 105 -20.94 -9.73 -2.34
CA GLU A 105 -20.11 -9.90 -1.14
C GLU A 105 -18.90 -8.98 -1.13
N ILE A 106 -18.41 -8.56 -2.30
CA ILE A 106 -17.16 -7.82 -2.44
C ILE A 106 -17.36 -6.31 -2.65
N VAL A 107 -18.57 -5.84 -2.99
CA VAL A 107 -18.86 -4.43 -3.24
C VAL A 107 -19.52 -3.74 -2.04
N GLU A 108 -19.18 -2.49 -1.79
CA GLU A 108 -19.93 -1.67 -0.83
C GLU A 108 -21.09 -0.94 -1.52
N GLY A 109 -22.26 -0.93 -0.87
CA GLY A 109 -23.44 -0.22 -1.37
C GLY A 109 -24.09 -0.92 -2.56
N SER A 110 -24.58 -0.13 -3.53
CA SER A 110 -25.36 -0.61 -4.69
C SER A 110 -24.60 -0.56 -6.01
N GLY A 111 -23.25 -0.52 -5.97
CA GLY A 111 -22.43 -0.55 -7.16
C GLY A 111 -22.61 -1.86 -7.95
N THR A 112 -22.63 -1.79 -9.28
CA THR A 112 -22.80 -2.97 -10.15
C THR A 112 -21.50 -3.36 -10.87
N PRO A 113 -21.36 -4.63 -11.32
CA PRO A 113 -20.23 -5.08 -12.13
C PRO A 113 -19.99 -4.19 -13.36
N GLU A 114 -21.06 -3.77 -14.03
CA GLU A 114 -21.02 -2.97 -15.24
C GLU A 114 -20.50 -1.56 -14.97
N GLN A 115 -20.89 -0.96 -13.84
CA GLN A 115 -20.37 0.35 -13.43
C GLN A 115 -18.86 0.29 -13.18
N PHE A 116 -18.39 -0.76 -12.49
CA PHE A 116 -16.95 -0.91 -12.26
C PHE A 116 -16.21 -1.19 -13.57
N GLN A 117 -16.73 -2.08 -14.42
CA GLN A 117 -16.17 -2.35 -15.74
C GLN A 117 -16.10 -1.08 -16.61
N ALA A 118 -17.10 -0.20 -16.55
CA ALA A 118 -17.09 1.06 -17.28
C ALA A 118 -15.97 2.01 -16.80
N LEU A 119 -15.63 2.00 -15.50
CA LEU A 119 -14.49 2.77 -14.98
C LEU A 119 -13.15 2.25 -15.52
N LEU A 120 -13.02 0.92 -15.59
CA LEU A 120 -11.85 0.21 -16.12
C LEU A 120 -11.70 0.39 -17.64
N GLY A 121 -12.81 0.45 -18.37
CA GLY A 121 -12.89 0.66 -19.81
C GLY A 121 -12.84 -0.63 -20.64
N GLU A 122 -13.19 -0.53 -21.92
CA GLU A 122 -13.36 -1.70 -22.79
C GLU A 122 -12.04 -2.35 -23.22
N ASP A 123 -10.95 -1.57 -23.30
CA ASP A 123 -9.63 -2.07 -23.62
C ASP A 123 -9.03 -2.84 -22.43
N LYS A 124 -9.13 -4.17 -22.50
CA LYS A 124 -8.60 -5.10 -21.50
C LYS A 124 -7.07 -5.18 -21.49
N ALA A 125 -6.39 -4.66 -22.52
CA ALA A 125 -4.94 -4.62 -22.56
C ALA A 125 -4.38 -3.39 -21.83
N ARG A 126 -5.18 -2.34 -21.60
CA ARG A 126 -4.74 -1.14 -20.89
C ARG A 126 -4.37 -1.44 -19.44
N PRO A 127 -3.24 -0.90 -18.91
CA PRO A 127 -2.88 -1.07 -17.51
C PRO A 127 -3.93 -0.51 -16.55
N VAL A 128 -4.36 -1.35 -15.61
CA VAL A 128 -5.24 -1.01 -14.49
C VAL A 128 -4.43 -1.07 -13.20
N VAL A 129 -4.41 0.02 -12.45
CA VAL A 129 -3.74 0.15 -11.16
C VAL A 129 -4.79 0.37 -10.07
N ILE A 130 -4.80 -0.47 -9.05
CA ILE A 130 -5.83 -0.49 -8.02
C ILE A 130 -5.19 -0.34 -6.65
N TYR A 131 -5.74 0.55 -5.81
CA TYR A 131 -5.20 0.81 -4.49
C TYR A 131 -6.29 1.01 -3.42
N CYS A 132 -5.88 0.94 -2.15
CA CYS A 132 -6.72 1.21 -0.97
C CYS A 132 -5.90 2.08 0.03
N GLY A 133 -6.15 2.00 1.33
CA GLY A 133 -5.45 2.78 2.35
C GLY A 133 -4.01 2.34 2.59
N PHE A 134 -3.79 1.03 2.76
CA PHE A 134 -2.56 0.46 3.31
C PHE A 134 -2.46 -1.05 3.03
N VAL A 135 -1.30 -1.65 3.33
CA VAL A 135 -0.93 -3.02 2.94
C VAL A 135 -1.96 -4.08 3.34
N LYS A 136 -2.46 -4.01 4.58
CA LYS A 136 -3.47 -4.94 5.11
C LYS A 136 -4.92 -4.66 4.65
N CYS A 137 -5.15 -3.66 3.80
CA CYS A 137 -6.48 -3.41 3.26
C CYS A 137 -6.81 -4.41 2.13
N GLY A 138 -7.86 -5.21 2.32
CA GLY A 138 -8.34 -6.19 1.33
C GLY A 138 -9.15 -5.63 0.17
N ARG A 139 -9.63 -4.37 0.24
CA ARG A 139 -10.47 -3.77 -0.82
C ARG A 139 -9.82 -3.83 -2.20
N SER A 140 -8.53 -3.48 -2.27
CA SER A 140 -7.78 -3.49 -3.52
C SER A 140 -7.40 -4.89 -4.00
N HIS A 141 -7.32 -5.88 -3.10
CA HIS A 141 -7.18 -7.29 -3.49
C HIS A 141 -8.45 -7.77 -4.20
N ASN A 142 -9.62 -7.51 -3.60
CA ASN A 142 -10.92 -7.95 -4.13
C ASN A 142 -11.19 -7.36 -5.52
N ALA A 143 -10.96 -6.05 -5.68
CA ALA A 143 -11.12 -5.38 -6.96
C ALA A 143 -10.13 -5.86 -8.04
N ALA A 144 -8.86 -6.10 -7.67
CA ALA A 144 -7.84 -6.58 -8.60
C ALA A 144 -8.08 -8.02 -9.05
N ALA A 145 -8.40 -8.92 -8.13
CA ALA A 145 -8.76 -10.29 -8.46
C ALA A 145 -10.00 -10.33 -9.37
N TRP A 146 -11.02 -9.52 -9.06
CA TRP A 146 -12.20 -9.43 -9.93
C TRP A 146 -11.84 -8.93 -11.34
N ALA A 147 -11.01 -7.88 -11.46
CA ALA A 147 -10.58 -7.38 -12.76
C ALA A 147 -9.82 -8.46 -13.58
N VAL A 148 -8.93 -9.21 -12.94
CA VAL A 148 -8.25 -10.35 -13.59
C VAL A 148 -9.28 -11.38 -14.09
N ASN A 149 -10.26 -11.74 -13.27
CA ASN A 149 -11.33 -12.67 -13.65
C ASN A 149 -12.20 -12.16 -14.81
N GLN A 150 -12.32 -10.83 -14.98
CA GLN A 150 -12.99 -10.21 -16.13
C GLN A 150 -12.08 -10.03 -17.36
N GLY A 151 -10.90 -10.64 -17.37
CA GLY A 151 -10.00 -10.71 -18.52
C GLY A 151 -9.10 -9.48 -18.74
N TYR A 152 -8.98 -8.57 -17.76
CA TYR A 152 -7.98 -7.50 -17.84
C TYR A 152 -6.57 -8.10 -17.74
N GLN A 153 -5.72 -7.76 -18.68
CA GLN A 153 -4.43 -8.44 -18.89
C GLN A 153 -3.31 -7.84 -18.04
N GLN A 154 -3.43 -6.54 -17.73
CA GLN A 154 -2.40 -5.78 -17.01
C GLN A 154 -2.99 -5.16 -15.75
N VAL A 155 -3.22 -5.99 -14.73
CA VAL A 155 -3.75 -5.55 -13.43
C VAL A 155 -2.63 -5.46 -12.40
N TYR A 156 -2.54 -4.29 -11.76
CA TYR A 156 -1.56 -3.99 -10.73
C TYR A 156 -2.26 -3.55 -9.44
N ARG A 157 -1.81 -4.07 -8.30
CA ARG A 157 -2.20 -3.57 -6.97
C ARG A 157 -1.06 -2.73 -6.39
N VAL A 158 -1.40 -1.55 -5.86
CA VAL A 158 -0.48 -0.74 -5.03
C VAL A 158 -0.83 -0.98 -3.56
N PRO A 159 -0.12 -1.90 -2.86
CA PRO A 159 -0.52 -2.34 -1.52
C PRO A 159 -0.34 -1.24 -0.48
N GLY A 160 0.70 -0.41 -0.62
CA GLY A 160 0.95 0.70 0.30
C GLY A 160 -0.15 1.78 0.28
N GLY A 161 -0.95 1.84 -0.78
CA GLY A 161 -2.13 2.69 -0.84
C GLY A 161 -1.85 4.19 -0.74
N ILE A 162 -2.88 4.95 -0.40
CA ILE A 162 -2.77 6.40 -0.18
C ILE A 162 -1.86 6.73 1.01
N PHE A 163 -1.71 5.84 2.00
CA PHE A 163 -0.82 6.08 3.14
C PHE A 163 0.64 6.08 2.72
N ALA A 164 1.08 5.08 1.93
CA ALA A 164 2.43 5.07 1.40
C ALA A 164 2.66 6.21 0.39
N TRP A 165 1.64 6.57 -0.40
CA TRP A 165 1.71 7.68 -1.35
C TRP A 165 2.00 9.01 -0.65
N LYS A 166 1.25 9.30 0.42
CA LYS A 166 1.48 10.46 1.28
C LYS A 166 2.80 10.37 2.03
N GLY A 167 3.15 9.19 2.53
CA GLY A 167 4.43 8.93 3.20
C GLY A 167 5.65 9.20 2.31
N ALA A 168 5.50 9.03 0.99
CA ALA A 168 6.51 9.37 -0.01
C ALA A 168 6.51 10.86 -0.40
N GLY A 169 5.62 11.68 0.17
CA GLY A 169 5.51 13.11 -0.11
C GLY A 169 4.90 13.45 -1.47
N TYR A 170 4.17 12.52 -2.09
CA TYR A 170 3.54 12.76 -3.39
C TYR A 170 2.21 13.54 -3.24
N PRO A 171 1.84 14.37 -4.24
CA PRO A 171 0.66 15.22 -4.17
C PRO A 171 -0.63 14.37 -4.18
N VAL A 172 -1.67 14.88 -3.52
CA VAL A 172 -3.02 14.30 -3.52
C VAL A 172 -4.02 15.30 -4.11
N THR A 173 -5.16 14.80 -4.57
CA THR A 173 -6.31 15.59 -5.02
C THR A 173 -7.52 15.33 -4.12
N ALA A 174 -8.49 16.22 -4.16
CA ALA A 174 -9.77 16.13 -3.44
C ALA A 174 -10.92 16.48 -4.41
N GLU A 175 -12.16 16.11 -4.05
CA GLU A 175 -13.38 16.35 -4.85
C GLU A 175 -14.42 17.20 -4.10
#